data_AF-A0A4Z2GHT5-F1
#
_entry.id   AF-A0A4Z2GHT5-F1
#
_cell.length_a   1.000
_cell.length_b   1.000
_cell.length_c   1.000
_cell.angle_alpha   90.00
_cell.angle_beta   90.00
_cell.angle_gamma   90.00
#
_symmetry.space_group_name_H-M   'P 1'
#
loop_
_entity.id
_entity.type
_entity.pdbx_description
1 polymer ?
#
loop_
_entity_poly.entity_id
_entity_poly.type
_entity_poly.pdbx_seq_one_letter_code
_entity_poly.pdbx_strand_id
1 'polypeptide(L)'
;MKTPFKSPPAPRPPRPDGGHSGVSANMMKKKKKQRTSVGPSKTLAPPRRNIVGCRIQHIWKEGSKSSQWKGTVLDQVPVNPSLYLIKYDGFDCIYGLELYSDERVVGLEVLPDRVAPARVSDSMLAETMIGKAVEHMFETEDGPKEEWRGMVLARAPIMTAWFYITYEKDPVLYMYQLLDDYKEGDLRIMPDSNDSVATEREPGEVVDSLVGKQVEYAKEDGGKRSGMVIHQVEAKPSVYFIKFDDDFHIYVYDLVKTS
;
A
#
# COMPACT_ATOMS: atom_id res chain seq x y z
N MET A 1 7.46 3.20 19.43
CA MET A 1 6.71 4.46 19.49
C MET A 1 5.85 4.52 18.24
N LYS A 2 4.52 4.52 18.41
CA LYS A 2 3.59 4.86 17.33
C LYS A 2 3.82 6.34 17.04
N THR A 3 4.17 6.69 15.82
CA THR A 3 4.47 8.09 15.50
C THR A 3 3.19 8.81 15.14
N PRO A 4 2.84 9.94 15.78
CA PRO A 4 1.83 10.83 15.24
C PRO A 4 2.38 11.39 13.92
N PHE A 5 1.85 10.88 12.82
CA PHE A 5 1.95 11.36 11.44
C PHE A 5 3.10 12.32 11.16
N LYS A 6 4.24 11.79 10.67
CA LYS A 6 5.15 12.57 9.83
C LYS A 6 5.06 12.01 8.42
N SER A 7 4.25 12.62 7.57
CA SER A 7 4.45 12.52 6.13
C SER A 7 5.86 13.06 5.85
N PRO A 8 6.80 12.28 5.30
CA PRO A 8 8.06 12.84 4.84
C PRO A 8 7.71 13.84 3.74
N PRO A 9 8.18 15.11 3.80
CA PRO A 9 7.95 16.04 2.71
C PRO A 9 8.62 15.51 1.45
N ALA A 10 7.86 15.36 0.37
CA ALA A 10 8.44 15.22 -0.97
C ALA A 10 9.27 16.49 -1.27
N PRO A 11 10.58 16.40 -1.53
CA PRO A 11 11.39 17.57 -1.85
C PRO A 11 11.04 18.10 -3.24
N ARG A 12 10.73 19.40 -3.32
CA ARG A 12 10.49 20.10 -4.60
C ARG A 12 11.76 20.12 -5.47
N PRO A 13 11.64 20.00 -6.80
CA PRO A 13 12.80 20.01 -7.70
C PRO A 13 13.38 21.43 -7.88
N PRO A 14 14.72 21.59 -7.95
CA PRO A 14 15.35 22.78 -8.52
C PRO A 14 15.23 22.76 -10.06
N ARG A 15 15.11 23.95 -10.64
CA ARG A 15 15.10 24.22 -12.09
C ARG A 15 16.44 23.86 -12.76
N PRO A 16 16.45 23.51 -14.06
CA PRO A 16 17.66 23.08 -14.76
C PRO A 16 18.50 24.28 -15.19
N ASP A 17 19.81 24.24 -14.90
CA ASP A 17 20.82 25.02 -15.60
C ASP A 17 21.51 24.16 -16.66
N GLY A 18 21.64 24.74 -17.85
CA GLY A 18 22.13 24.10 -19.06
C GLY A 18 23.65 24.16 -19.25
N GLY A 19 24.09 23.47 -20.30
CA GLY A 19 25.48 23.41 -20.78
C GLY A 19 25.82 22.01 -21.30
N HIS A 20 25.68 21.73 -22.60
CA HIS A 20 26.75 21.70 -23.63
C HIS A 20 27.92 20.78 -23.26
N SER A 21 28.51 19.91 -24.08
CA SER A 21 28.51 19.59 -25.52
C SER A 21 29.53 18.47 -25.72
N GLY A 22 29.47 17.65 -26.78
CA GLY A 22 30.65 16.89 -27.21
C GLY A 22 30.39 15.61 -28.02
N VAL A 23 30.54 15.72 -29.33
CA VAL A 23 30.43 14.67 -30.36
C VAL A 23 31.76 13.91 -30.49
N SER A 24 31.75 12.60 -30.72
CA SER A 24 32.18 11.96 -31.98
C SER A 24 32.69 10.52 -31.84
N ALA A 25 32.52 9.80 -32.95
CA ALA A 25 32.68 8.37 -33.18
C ALA A 25 34.14 7.91 -33.36
N ASN A 26 34.36 6.59 -33.26
CA ASN A 26 35.19 5.89 -34.24
C ASN A 26 34.92 4.38 -34.34
N MET A 27 34.81 3.91 -35.58
CA MET A 27 34.68 2.51 -36.02
C MET A 27 36.04 1.83 -36.12
N MET A 28 36.15 0.54 -35.80
CA MET A 28 37.02 -0.40 -36.55
C MET A 28 36.38 -1.80 -36.62
N LYS A 29 36.23 -2.30 -37.85
CA LYS A 29 35.79 -3.66 -38.20
C LYS A 29 36.97 -4.64 -38.13
N LYS A 30 36.74 -5.89 -37.69
CA LYS A 30 37.44 -7.07 -38.26
C LYS A 30 36.65 -8.40 -38.11
N LYS A 31 36.24 -8.88 -39.29
CA LYS A 31 36.04 -10.24 -39.85
C LYS A 31 35.53 -11.44 -39.01
N LYS A 32 34.39 -11.93 -39.53
CA LYS A 32 33.74 -13.26 -39.50
C LYS A 32 34.62 -14.51 -39.25
N LYS A 33 34.09 -15.41 -38.40
CA LYS A 33 34.18 -16.87 -38.52
C LYS A 33 32.78 -17.48 -38.33
N GLN A 34 32.30 -18.21 -39.33
CA GLN A 34 31.10 -19.06 -39.25
C GLN A 34 31.48 -20.40 -38.62
N ARG A 35 30.66 -20.92 -37.68
CA ARG A 35 30.05 -22.25 -37.82
C ARG A 35 29.01 -22.56 -36.72
N THR A 36 27.97 -23.25 -37.20
CA THR A 36 26.99 -24.15 -36.55
C THR A 36 25.97 -23.53 -35.58
N SER A 37 24.81 -23.24 -36.15
CA SER A 37 23.54 -22.94 -35.49
C SER A 37 22.93 -24.19 -34.85
N VAL A 38 22.91 -24.23 -33.53
CA VAL A 38 21.86 -24.92 -32.77
C VAL A 38 21.14 -23.81 -32.02
N GLY A 39 19.87 -23.59 -32.35
CA GLY A 39 19.10 -22.43 -31.89
C GLY A 39 19.07 -22.35 -30.35
N PRO A 40 19.08 -21.13 -29.77
CA PRO A 40 18.90 -20.99 -28.34
C PRO A 40 17.47 -21.42 -28.03
N SER A 41 17.34 -22.57 -27.38
CA SER A 41 16.15 -22.88 -26.60
C SER A 41 15.94 -21.68 -25.70
N LYS A 42 14.82 -20.96 -25.87
CA LYS A 42 14.43 -19.86 -24.99
C LYS A 42 14.57 -20.38 -23.57
N THR A 43 15.59 -19.91 -22.85
CA THR A 43 15.66 -20.07 -21.41
C THR A 43 14.40 -19.39 -20.91
N LEU A 44 13.39 -20.19 -20.56
CA LEU A 44 12.23 -19.72 -19.84
C LEU A 44 12.80 -18.94 -18.67
N ALA A 45 12.54 -17.63 -18.63
CA ALA A 45 12.84 -16.84 -17.44
C ALA A 45 12.33 -17.66 -16.25
N PRO A 46 13.15 -17.89 -15.21
CA PRO A 46 12.69 -18.63 -14.06
C PRO A 46 11.34 -18.03 -13.63
N PRO A 47 10.32 -18.87 -13.36
CA PRO A 47 9.01 -18.36 -12.99
C PRO A 47 9.21 -17.35 -11.87
N ARG A 48 8.72 -16.12 -12.07
CA ARG A 48 8.83 -15.05 -11.07
C ARG A 48 8.34 -15.64 -9.76
N ARG A 49 9.22 -15.77 -8.77
CA ARG A 49 8.88 -16.35 -7.47
C ARG A 49 7.76 -15.50 -6.89
N ASN A 50 6.69 -16.13 -6.42
CA ASN A 50 5.68 -15.42 -5.64
C ASN A 50 6.36 -14.91 -4.36
N ILE A 51 6.43 -13.58 -4.22
CA ILE A 51 7.06 -12.91 -3.08
C ILE A 51 6.04 -12.51 -2.01
N VAL A 52 4.74 -12.74 -2.22
CA VAL A 52 3.71 -12.49 -1.20
C VAL A 52 3.99 -13.34 0.04
N GLY A 53 3.92 -12.71 1.21
CA GLY A 53 4.28 -13.31 2.50
C GLY A 53 5.79 -13.35 2.79
N CYS A 54 6.64 -12.98 1.84
CA CYS A 54 8.09 -12.95 2.05
C CYS A 54 8.53 -11.62 2.68
N ARG A 55 9.64 -11.70 3.42
CA ARG A 55 10.43 -10.55 3.80
C ARG A 55 11.28 -10.11 2.61
N ILE A 56 11.39 -8.81 2.40
CA ILE A 56 12.18 -8.21 1.33
C ILE A 56 13.09 -7.13 1.87
N GLN A 57 14.17 -6.86 1.15
CA GLN A 57 14.96 -5.66 1.29
C GLN A 57 15.27 -5.04 -0.07
N HIS A 58 15.39 -3.72 -0.12
CA HIS A 58 15.85 -3.01 -1.29
C HIS A 58 16.40 -1.63 -0.90
N ILE A 59 17.03 -0.97 -1.85
CA ILE A 59 17.38 0.44 -1.76
C ILE A 59 16.23 1.25 -2.37
N TRP A 60 15.87 2.35 -1.72
CA TRP A 60 15.03 3.39 -2.29
C TRP A 60 15.91 4.57 -2.71
N LYS A 61 15.83 4.99 -3.97
CA LYS A 61 16.61 6.08 -4.54
C LYS A 61 15.72 7.27 -4.86
N GLU A 62 16.05 8.42 -4.29
CA GLU A 62 15.38 9.69 -4.56
C GLU A 62 16.43 10.73 -4.94
N GLY A 63 16.59 10.96 -6.24
CA GLY A 63 17.67 11.79 -6.78
C GLY A 63 19.05 11.23 -6.43
N SER A 64 19.84 12.00 -5.68
CA SER A 64 21.17 11.59 -5.17
C SER A 64 21.12 10.86 -3.84
N LYS A 65 19.96 10.86 -3.15
CA LYS A 65 19.80 10.21 -1.85
C LYS A 65 19.40 8.76 -2.04
N SER A 66 19.88 7.91 -1.13
CA SER A 66 19.49 6.51 -1.07
C SER A 66 19.32 6.06 0.38
N SER A 67 18.34 5.19 0.62
CA SER A 67 18.07 4.59 1.93
C SER A 67 17.75 3.11 1.76
N GLN A 68 18.13 2.29 2.75
CA GLN A 68 17.83 0.86 2.75
C GLN A 68 16.50 0.61 3.48
N TRP A 69 15.63 -0.17 2.86
CA TRP A 69 14.30 -0.49 3.37
C TRP A 69 14.15 -2.00 3.51
N LYS A 70 13.46 -2.41 4.58
CA LYS A 70 13.08 -3.80 4.85
C LYS A 70 11.61 -3.86 5.19
N GLY A 71 10.92 -4.87 4.67
CA GLY A 71 9.48 -4.99 4.84
C GLY A 71 8.94 -6.37 4.51
N THR A 72 7.65 -6.51 4.67
CA THR A 72 6.88 -7.72 4.36
C THR A 72 5.93 -7.43 3.22
N VAL A 73 5.94 -8.25 2.18
CA VAL A 73 4.94 -8.19 1.11
C VAL A 73 3.65 -8.82 1.60
N LEU A 74 2.59 -8.02 1.69
CA LEU A 74 1.29 -8.42 2.21
C LEU A 74 0.38 -9.00 1.14
N ASP A 75 0.39 -8.40 -0.05
CA ASP A 75 -0.51 -8.78 -1.14
C ASP A 75 0.06 -8.37 -2.50
N GLN A 76 -0.46 -8.99 -3.56
CA GLN A 76 -0.26 -8.61 -4.96
C GLN A 76 -1.62 -8.27 -5.57
N VAL A 77 -1.77 -7.02 -6.02
CA VAL A 77 -3.07 -6.50 -6.43
C VAL A 77 -3.59 -7.21 -7.69
N PRO A 78 -4.77 -7.85 -7.68
CA PRO A 78 -5.25 -8.64 -8.82
C PRO A 78 -5.47 -7.83 -10.11
N VAL A 79 -5.97 -6.59 -9.98
CA VAL A 79 -6.23 -5.69 -11.12
C VAL A 79 -4.97 -5.01 -11.66
N ASN A 80 -3.87 -5.04 -10.91
CA ASN A 80 -2.54 -4.62 -11.36
C ASN A 80 -1.47 -5.55 -10.73
N PRO A 81 -1.14 -6.68 -11.36
CA PRO A 81 -0.18 -7.64 -10.81
C PRO A 81 1.25 -7.11 -10.66
N SER A 82 1.58 -5.94 -11.20
CA SER A 82 2.87 -5.30 -10.94
C SER A 82 2.92 -4.66 -9.55
N LEU A 83 1.77 -4.29 -8.99
CA LEU A 83 1.62 -3.58 -7.73
C LEU A 83 1.57 -4.53 -6.53
N TYR A 84 2.46 -4.31 -5.56
CA TYR A 84 2.53 -5.04 -4.31
C TYR A 84 2.18 -4.13 -3.14
N LEU A 85 1.42 -4.67 -2.17
CA LEU A 85 1.18 -4.02 -0.88
C LEU A 85 2.25 -4.46 0.12
N ILE A 86 2.88 -3.50 0.80
CA ILE A 86 4.08 -3.74 1.60
C ILE A 86 3.95 -3.02 2.95
N LYS A 87 4.24 -3.76 4.03
CA LYS A 87 4.46 -3.18 5.37
C LYS A 87 5.96 -3.07 5.61
N TYR A 88 6.48 -1.85 5.69
CA TYR A 88 7.89 -1.61 6.05
C TYR A 88 8.10 -1.65 7.57
N ASP A 89 9.31 -2.02 7.98
CA ASP A 89 9.73 -2.06 9.38
C ASP A 89 9.75 -0.65 9.96
N GLY A 90 9.09 -0.44 11.10
CA GLY A 90 9.05 0.84 11.78
C GLY A 90 8.10 1.89 11.18
N PHE A 91 7.35 1.55 10.13
CA PHE A 91 6.36 2.44 9.51
C PHE A 91 4.97 1.84 9.56
N ASP A 92 3.98 2.59 10.01
CA ASP A 92 2.64 2.05 10.24
C ASP A 92 1.75 2.06 8.99
N CYS A 93 2.08 2.86 7.98
CA CYS A 93 1.40 2.89 6.69
C CYS A 93 1.65 1.63 5.86
N ILE A 94 0.67 1.27 5.03
CA ILE A 94 0.84 0.30 3.95
C ILE A 94 1.19 1.05 2.66
N TYR A 95 2.22 0.54 1.98
CA TYR A 95 2.76 1.13 0.76
C TYR A 95 2.43 0.25 -0.44
N GLY A 96 1.99 0.86 -1.54
CA GLY A 96 1.78 0.24 -2.83
C GLY A 96 2.92 0.58 -3.80
N LEU A 97 3.75 -0.39 -4.16
CA LEU A 97 4.85 -0.19 -5.11
C LEU A 97 4.86 -1.24 -6.21
N GLU A 98 5.20 -0.80 -7.42
CA GLU A 98 5.53 -1.72 -8.50
C GLU A 98 7.00 -2.15 -8.44
N LEU A 99 7.30 -3.05 -7.49
CA LEU A 99 8.66 -3.40 -7.07
C LEU A 99 9.66 -3.76 -8.19
N TYR A 100 9.19 -4.26 -9.33
CA TYR A 100 10.04 -4.69 -10.44
C TYR A 100 10.16 -3.65 -11.58
N SER A 101 9.32 -2.62 -11.59
CA SER A 101 9.27 -1.58 -12.62
C SER A 101 9.62 -0.19 -12.09
N ASP A 102 9.47 0.06 -10.80
CA ASP A 102 9.81 1.35 -10.19
C ASP A 102 11.33 1.56 -10.14
N GLU A 103 11.84 2.54 -10.91
CA GLU A 103 13.26 2.85 -11.02
C GLU A 103 13.90 3.31 -9.69
N ARG A 104 13.08 3.74 -8.71
CA ARG A 104 13.55 4.11 -7.38
C ARG A 104 13.89 2.89 -6.54
N VAL A 105 13.34 1.71 -6.88
CA VAL A 105 13.62 0.44 -6.21
C VAL A 105 14.85 -0.21 -6.84
N VAL A 106 15.94 -0.28 -6.08
CA VAL A 106 17.22 -0.83 -6.54
C VAL A 106 17.63 -2.01 -5.67
N GLY A 107 18.12 -3.08 -6.29
CA GLY A 107 18.68 -4.22 -5.55
C GLY A 107 17.66 -4.97 -4.70
N LEU A 108 16.44 -5.17 -5.22
CA LEU A 108 15.41 -5.95 -4.55
C LEU A 108 15.89 -7.38 -4.28
N GLU A 109 15.86 -7.76 -3.01
CA GLU A 109 16.24 -9.08 -2.53
C GLU A 109 15.14 -9.65 -1.63
N VAL A 110 14.83 -10.94 -1.82
CA VAL A 110 13.93 -11.69 -0.95
C VAL A 110 14.75 -12.31 0.17
N LEU A 111 14.44 -11.93 1.40
CA LEU A 111 15.11 -12.42 2.59
C LEU A 111 14.64 -13.85 2.93
N PRO A 112 15.48 -14.68 3.58
CA PRO A 112 15.12 -16.04 3.95
C PRO A 112 14.03 -16.10 5.03
N ASP A 113 13.90 -15.04 5.82
CA ASP A 113 12.92 -14.94 6.90
C ASP A 113 11.50 -14.92 6.34
N ARG A 114 10.66 -15.84 6.80
CA ARG A 114 9.22 -15.78 6.58
C ARG A 114 8.54 -15.25 7.83
N VAL A 115 7.51 -14.44 7.64
CA VAL A 115 6.68 -14.01 8.76
C VAL A 115 5.95 -15.22 9.32
N ALA A 116 6.25 -15.56 10.57
CA ALA A 116 5.55 -16.63 11.27
C ALA A 116 4.10 -16.21 11.54
N PRO A 117 3.11 -17.09 11.32
CA PRO A 117 1.73 -16.83 11.74
C PRO A 117 1.69 -16.66 13.26
N ALA A 118 1.32 -15.48 13.74
CA ALA A 118 1.02 -15.26 15.14
C ALA A 118 -0.37 -15.80 15.48
N ARG A 119 -0.53 -16.40 16.66
CA ARG A 119 -1.86 -16.78 17.16
C ARG A 119 -2.60 -15.52 17.59
N VAL A 120 -3.84 -15.37 17.14
CA VAL A 120 -4.72 -14.31 17.64
C VAL A 120 -5.25 -14.69 19.01
N SER A 121 -5.06 -13.82 20.00
CA SER A 121 -5.41 -14.08 21.39
C SER A 121 -6.91 -14.13 21.63
N ASP A 122 -7.68 -13.28 20.95
CA ASP A 122 -9.13 -13.19 21.07
C ASP A 122 -9.75 -13.06 19.68
N SER A 123 -10.13 -14.21 19.11
CA SER A 123 -10.71 -14.24 17.77
C SER A 123 -12.08 -13.58 17.71
N MET A 124 -12.86 -13.63 18.79
CA MET A 124 -14.22 -13.07 18.77
C MET A 124 -14.17 -11.54 18.79
N LEU A 125 -13.31 -10.97 19.63
CA LEU A 125 -13.05 -9.53 19.63
C LEU A 125 -12.48 -9.08 18.28
N ALA A 126 -11.52 -9.83 17.72
CA ALA A 126 -10.95 -9.52 16.42
C ALA A 126 -12.01 -9.39 15.31
N GLU A 127 -12.94 -10.34 15.22
CA GLU A 127 -14.05 -10.28 14.26
C GLU A 127 -15.02 -9.13 14.57
N THR A 128 -15.29 -8.86 15.85
CA THR A 128 -16.21 -7.79 16.28
C THR A 128 -15.72 -6.39 15.91
N MET A 129 -14.40 -6.19 15.88
CA MET A 129 -13.79 -4.89 15.54
C MET A 129 -13.94 -4.53 14.07
N ILE A 130 -14.01 -5.53 13.18
CA ILE A 130 -14.02 -5.31 11.73
C ILE A 130 -15.27 -4.52 11.31
N GLY A 131 -15.08 -3.48 10.49
CA GLY A 131 -16.12 -2.57 10.03
C GLY A 131 -16.55 -1.52 11.06
N LYS A 132 -16.05 -1.57 12.30
CA LYS A 132 -16.44 -0.61 13.35
C LYS A 132 -15.67 0.70 13.24
N ALA A 133 -16.37 1.78 13.55
CA ALA A 133 -15.74 3.05 13.89
C ALA A 133 -15.03 2.92 15.23
N VAL A 134 -13.86 3.54 15.34
CA VAL A 134 -13.01 3.51 16.53
C VAL A 134 -12.45 4.89 16.82
N GLU A 135 -12.07 5.11 18.06
CA GLU A 135 -11.15 6.16 18.46
C GLU A 135 -9.86 5.50 18.93
N HIS A 136 -8.76 5.89 18.31
CA HIS A 136 -7.41 5.37 18.59
C HIS A 136 -6.57 6.49 19.21
N MET A 137 -6.00 6.22 20.37
CA MET A 137 -5.20 7.16 21.13
C MET A 137 -3.71 6.98 20.82
N PHE A 138 -3.04 8.10 20.55
CA PHE A 138 -1.61 8.15 20.26
C PHE A 138 -0.89 9.02 21.29
N GLU A 139 0.25 8.54 21.77
CA GLU A 139 1.14 9.34 22.62
C GLU A 139 1.76 10.49 21.81
N THR A 140 1.82 11.67 22.42
CA THR A 140 2.53 12.83 21.85
C THR A 140 3.85 13.03 22.62
N GLU A 141 4.86 13.61 21.97
CA GLU A 141 6.22 13.74 22.55
C GLU A 141 6.23 14.52 23.89
N ASP A 142 5.33 15.51 24.06
CA ASP A 142 5.33 16.42 25.21
C ASP A 142 3.92 16.70 25.78
N GLY A 143 2.89 15.91 25.45
CA GLY A 143 1.50 16.28 25.69
C GLY A 143 0.53 15.14 26.03
N PRO A 144 -0.77 15.45 26.21
CA PRO A 144 -1.79 14.43 26.38
C PRO A 144 -1.88 13.54 25.14
N LYS A 145 -2.44 12.33 25.30
CA LYS A 145 -2.71 11.46 24.14
C LYS A 145 -3.66 12.18 23.17
N GLU A 146 -3.35 12.09 21.89
CA GLU A 146 -4.23 12.60 20.83
C GLU A 146 -5.18 11.49 20.38
N GLU A 147 -6.47 11.82 20.27
CA GLU A 147 -7.50 10.91 19.81
C GLU A 147 -7.75 11.05 18.31
N TRP A 148 -7.76 9.92 17.61
CA TRP A 148 -7.99 9.83 16.18
C TRP A 148 -9.17 8.93 15.88
N ARG A 149 -10.22 9.52 15.29
CA ARG A 149 -11.37 8.77 14.80
C ARG A 149 -11.03 8.07 13.50
N GLY A 150 -11.38 6.79 13.42
CA GLY A 150 -11.09 5.94 12.28
C GLY A 150 -12.04 4.77 12.14
N MET A 151 -11.71 3.85 11.24
CA MET A 151 -12.49 2.64 10.97
C MET A 151 -11.58 1.45 10.76
N VAL A 152 -11.86 0.35 11.46
CA VAL A 152 -11.17 -0.93 11.24
C VAL A 152 -11.75 -1.57 9.98
N LEU A 153 -10.88 -1.87 9.01
CA LEU A 153 -11.30 -2.24 7.66
C LEU A 153 -11.35 -3.74 7.46
N ALA A 154 -10.29 -4.43 7.90
CA ALA A 154 -10.15 -5.87 7.75
C ALA A 154 -9.00 -6.38 8.63
N ARG A 155 -8.91 -7.69 8.80
CA ARG A 155 -7.72 -8.36 9.31
C ARG A 155 -6.65 -8.45 8.22
N ALA A 156 -5.39 -8.22 8.56
CA ALA A 156 -4.30 -8.31 7.57
C ALA A 156 -4.05 -9.79 7.17
N PRO A 157 -3.87 -10.09 5.87
CA PRO A 157 -3.87 -11.47 5.36
C PRO A 157 -2.66 -12.30 5.81
N ILE A 158 -1.46 -11.71 5.80
CA ILE A 158 -0.21 -12.39 6.16
C ILE A 158 0.09 -12.21 7.65
N MET A 159 0.03 -10.96 8.12
CA MET A 159 0.34 -10.59 9.51
C MET A 159 -0.93 -10.67 10.35
N THR A 160 -1.42 -11.89 10.57
CA THR A 160 -2.80 -12.10 11.06
C THR A 160 -3.12 -11.56 12.48
N ALA A 161 -2.13 -11.10 13.25
CA ALA A 161 -2.35 -10.37 14.51
C ALA A 161 -2.57 -8.86 14.30
N TRP A 162 -2.50 -8.39 13.06
CA TRP A 162 -2.60 -6.99 12.67
C TRP A 162 -3.89 -6.73 11.90
N PHE A 163 -4.35 -5.49 11.94
CA PHE A 163 -5.59 -5.02 11.33
C PHE A 163 -5.30 -3.85 10.41
N TYR A 164 -6.00 -3.81 9.28
CA TYR A 164 -6.10 -2.63 8.46
C TYR A 164 -7.05 -1.62 9.09
N ILE A 165 -6.64 -0.36 9.10
CA ILE A 165 -7.39 0.76 9.66
C ILE A 165 -7.10 2.02 8.85
N THR A 166 -8.05 2.94 8.79
CA THR A 166 -7.89 4.28 8.22
C THR A 166 -8.46 5.31 9.20
N TYR A 167 -8.09 6.58 9.04
CA TYR A 167 -8.52 7.67 9.91
C TYR A 167 -9.23 8.78 9.12
N GLU A 168 -10.19 9.46 9.74
CA GLU A 168 -10.95 10.54 9.08
C GLU A 168 -10.06 11.71 8.65
N LYS A 169 -9.08 12.07 9.49
CA LYS A 169 -8.13 13.16 9.25
C LYS A 169 -7.01 12.79 8.28
N ASP A 170 -6.75 11.50 8.08
CA ASP A 170 -5.72 11.00 7.16
C ASP A 170 -6.19 9.68 6.53
N PRO A 171 -6.85 9.73 5.36
CA PRO A 171 -7.53 8.59 4.76
C PRO A 171 -6.57 7.64 4.01
N VAL A 172 -5.44 7.31 4.63
CA VAL A 172 -4.45 6.34 4.15
C VAL A 172 -4.61 5.01 4.88
N LEU A 173 -4.23 3.91 4.23
CA LEU A 173 -4.26 2.57 4.81
C LEU A 173 -3.10 2.39 5.80
N TYR A 174 -3.46 2.21 7.06
CA TYR A 174 -2.56 1.87 8.16
C TYR A 174 -2.71 0.41 8.59
N MET A 175 -1.73 -0.10 9.32
CA MET A 175 -1.78 -1.42 9.91
C MET A 175 -1.21 -1.43 11.34
N TYR A 176 -2.00 -1.88 12.32
CA TYR A 176 -1.64 -1.94 13.75
C TYR A 176 -2.08 -3.25 14.42
N GLN A 177 -1.52 -3.59 15.58
CA GLN A 177 -1.96 -4.69 16.45
C GLN A 177 -3.09 -4.21 17.39
N LEU A 178 -4.25 -3.89 16.81
CA LEU A 178 -5.35 -3.21 17.52
C LEU A 178 -5.90 -3.95 18.75
N LEU A 179 -5.71 -5.28 18.85
CA LEU A 179 -6.09 -6.04 20.05
C LEU A 179 -5.24 -5.68 21.26
N ASP A 180 -3.97 -5.34 21.05
CA ASP A 180 -3.09 -4.93 22.13
C ASP A 180 -3.45 -3.50 22.56
N ASP A 181 -3.72 -2.62 21.59
CA ASP A 181 -4.21 -1.26 21.83
C ASP A 181 -5.53 -1.24 22.62
N TYR A 182 -6.46 -2.15 22.30
CA TYR A 182 -7.71 -2.31 23.04
C TYR A 182 -7.48 -2.73 24.50
N LYS A 183 -6.56 -3.67 24.75
CA LYS A 183 -6.23 -4.14 26.11
C LYS A 183 -5.54 -3.07 26.94
N GLU A 184 -4.72 -2.25 26.30
CA GLU A 184 -4.02 -1.12 26.94
C GLU A 184 -4.94 0.07 27.20
N GLY A 185 -6.18 0.03 26.67
CA GLY A 185 -7.14 1.12 26.80
C GLY A 185 -6.84 2.28 25.86
N ASP A 186 -6.06 2.04 24.79
CA ASP A 186 -5.67 2.99 23.75
C ASP A 186 -6.53 2.90 22.49
N LEU A 187 -7.52 2.01 22.47
CA LEU A 187 -8.48 1.89 21.40
C LEU A 187 -9.89 1.69 21.95
N ARG A 188 -10.82 2.57 21.55
CA ARG A 188 -12.24 2.48 21.90
C ARG A 188 -13.06 2.16 20.67
N ILE A 189 -13.85 1.08 20.74
CA ILE A 189 -14.85 0.76 19.71
C ILE A 189 -16.06 1.65 19.94
N MET A 190 -16.44 2.41 18.91
CA MET A 190 -17.61 3.29 18.97
C MET A 190 -18.88 2.46 18.81
N PRO A 191 -19.97 2.81 19.53
CA PRO A 191 -21.26 2.19 19.27
C PRO A 191 -21.66 2.45 17.82
N ASP A 192 -22.28 1.44 17.19
CA ASP A 192 -22.81 1.62 15.85
C ASP A 192 -23.75 2.82 15.85
N SER A 193 -23.43 3.82 15.03
CA SER A 193 -24.39 4.87 14.73
C SER A 193 -25.56 4.15 14.10
N ASN A 194 -26.73 4.23 14.72
CA ASN A 194 -27.94 3.54 14.30
C ASN A 194 -28.50 4.16 13.00
N ASP A 195 -27.65 4.39 12.00
CA ASP A 195 -28.03 4.55 10.61
C ASP A 195 -28.52 3.19 10.13
N SER A 196 -29.73 2.86 10.57
CA SER A 196 -30.72 2.20 9.74
C SER A 196 -30.50 2.67 8.30
N VAL A 197 -30.12 1.84 7.36
CA VAL A 197 -30.60 0.50 7.11
C VAL A 197 -29.36 -0.23 6.58
N ALA A 198 -29.15 -1.49 7.00
CA ALA A 198 -28.77 -2.47 6.00
C ALA A 198 -29.89 -2.34 4.97
N THR A 199 -29.76 -1.44 3.97
CA THR A 199 -30.72 -1.30 2.89
C THR A 199 -31.00 -2.73 2.54
N GLU A 200 -32.23 -3.18 2.78
CA GLU A 200 -32.68 -4.48 2.35
C GLU A 200 -32.44 -4.40 0.85
N ARG A 201 -31.25 -4.85 0.42
CA ARG A 201 -30.90 -4.86 -0.98
C ARG A 201 -31.99 -5.72 -1.55
N GLU A 202 -32.77 -5.15 -2.46
CA GLU A 202 -33.74 -5.95 -3.17
C GLU A 202 -33.02 -7.23 -3.64
N PRO A 203 -33.58 -8.42 -3.43
CA PRO A 203 -32.95 -9.67 -3.83
C PRO A 203 -32.65 -9.63 -5.34
N GLY A 204 -31.45 -9.19 -5.72
CA GLY A 204 -31.08 -8.93 -7.11
C GLY A 204 -30.30 -7.65 -7.41
N GLU A 205 -30.19 -6.67 -6.50
CA GLU A 205 -29.39 -5.46 -6.78
C GLU A 205 -27.88 -5.75 -6.62
N VAL A 206 -27.24 -6.09 -7.73
CA VAL A 206 -25.79 -6.20 -7.82
C VAL A 206 -25.22 -4.79 -8.01
N VAL A 207 -24.74 -4.17 -6.93
CA VAL A 207 -23.87 -2.99 -7.08
C VAL A 207 -22.57 -3.47 -7.71
N ASP A 208 -22.39 -3.17 -9.00
CA ASP A 208 -21.14 -3.46 -9.71
C ASP A 208 -19.95 -2.92 -8.93
N SER A 209 -19.02 -3.82 -8.58
CA SER A 209 -17.78 -3.44 -7.92
C SER A 209 -17.01 -2.44 -8.78
N LEU A 210 -16.49 -1.38 -8.15
CA LEU A 210 -15.67 -0.39 -8.83
C LEU A 210 -14.21 -0.84 -9.00
N VAL A 211 -13.84 -2.01 -8.48
CA VAL A 211 -12.48 -2.56 -8.54
C VAL A 211 -12.01 -2.68 -10.00
N GLY A 212 -10.80 -2.17 -10.26
CA GLY A 212 -10.19 -2.09 -11.59
C GLY A 212 -10.55 -0.84 -12.40
N LYS A 213 -11.51 -0.03 -11.95
CA LYS A 213 -11.85 1.23 -12.63
C LYS A 213 -10.81 2.32 -12.33
N GLN A 214 -10.56 3.15 -13.34
CA GLN A 214 -9.80 4.39 -13.20
C GLN A 214 -10.67 5.45 -12.53
N VAL A 215 -10.05 6.26 -11.68
CA VAL A 215 -10.69 7.37 -10.96
C VAL A 215 -9.87 8.64 -11.15
N GLU A 216 -10.56 9.77 -11.26
CA GLU A 216 -9.96 11.09 -11.22
C GLU A 216 -10.48 11.85 -10.01
N TYR A 217 -9.58 12.43 -9.22
CA TYR A 217 -9.90 13.34 -8.14
C TYR A 217 -9.47 14.76 -8.52
N ALA A 218 -10.40 15.71 -8.46
CA ALA A 218 -10.08 17.13 -8.61
C ALA A 218 -9.50 17.66 -7.29
N LYS A 219 -8.25 18.09 -7.33
CA LYS A 219 -7.59 18.79 -6.22
C LYS A 219 -8.17 20.20 -6.12
N GLU A 220 -8.14 20.78 -4.92
CA GLU A 220 -8.64 22.14 -4.67
C GLU A 220 -7.88 23.21 -5.49
N ASP A 221 -6.63 22.93 -5.87
CA ASP A 221 -5.81 23.79 -6.72
C ASP A 221 -6.18 23.72 -8.22
N GLY A 222 -7.24 22.99 -8.56
CA GLY A 222 -7.70 22.77 -9.94
C GLY A 222 -6.92 21.67 -10.68
N GLY A 223 -5.93 21.05 -10.03
CA GLY A 223 -5.24 19.88 -10.55
C GLY A 223 -6.14 18.64 -10.57
N LYS A 224 -5.79 17.65 -11.39
CA LYS A 224 -6.44 16.34 -11.38
C LYS A 224 -5.44 15.27 -10.93
N ARG A 225 -5.91 14.32 -10.14
CA ARG A 225 -5.14 13.15 -9.70
C ARG A 225 -5.79 11.89 -10.26
N SER A 226 -5.07 11.14 -11.08
CA SER A 226 -5.50 9.84 -11.60
C SER A 226 -5.07 8.70 -10.68
N GLY A 227 -5.90 7.67 -10.62
CA GLY A 227 -5.60 6.45 -9.87
C GLY A 227 -6.53 5.31 -10.23
N MET A 228 -6.33 4.18 -9.58
CA MET A 228 -7.11 2.96 -9.79
C MET A 228 -7.73 2.49 -8.48
N VAL A 229 -8.98 2.03 -8.55
CA VAL A 229 -9.61 1.30 -7.45
C VAL A 229 -9.03 -0.11 -7.41
N ILE A 230 -8.36 -0.48 -6.32
CA ILE A 230 -7.60 -1.73 -6.23
C ILE A 230 -8.25 -2.79 -5.34
N HIS A 231 -9.15 -2.40 -4.44
CA HIS A 231 -9.82 -3.31 -3.52
C HIS A 231 -11.15 -2.71 -3.02
N GLN A 232 -12.11 -3.56 -2.68
CA GLN A 232 -13.38 -3.20 -2.05
C GLN A 232 -13.42 -3.84 -0.66
N VAL A 233 -13.73 -3.05 0.38
CA VAL A 233 -13.74 -3.54 1.76
C VAL A 233 -14.97 -4.41 1.99
N GLU A 234 -14.76 -5.68 2.37
CA GLU A 234 -15.85 -6.65 2.56
C GLU A 234 -16.86 -6.21 3.63
N ALA A 235 -16.36 -5.70 4.76
CA ALA A 235 -17.18 -5.28 5.89
C ALA A 235 -17.99 -3.99 5.64
N LYS A 236 -17.54 -3.16 4.69
CA LYS A 236 -18.25 -1.94 4.28
C LYS A 236 -18.10 -1.76 2.75
N PRO A 237 -19.00 -2.36 1.94
CA PRO A 237 -18.85 -2.40 0.47
C PRO A 237 -18.85 -1.04 -0.25
N SER A 238 -19.22 0.05 0.42
CA SER A 238 -19.08 1.40 -0.13
C SER A 238 -17.65 1.94 -0.01
N VAL A 239 -16.80 1.32 0.82
CA VAL A 239 -15.42 1.72 1.04
C VAL A 239 -14.46 0.95 0.12
N TYR A 240 -13.54 1.68 -0.48
CA TYR A 240 -12.59 1.18 -1.46
C TYR A 240 -11.16 1.63 -1.18
N PHE A 241 -10.20 0.81 -1.59
CA PHE A 241 -8.80 1.18 -1.65
C PHE A 241 -8.48 1.75 -3.03
N ILE A 242 -7.80 2.89 -3.05
CA ILE A 242 -7.41 3.60 -4.27
C ILE A 242 -5.90 3.80 -4.25
N LYS A 243 -5.24 3.41 -5.34
CA LYS A 243 -3.83 3.71 -5.59
C LYS A 243 -3.77 4.82 -6.64
N PHE A 244 -3.30 6.00 -6.24
CA PHE A 244 -3.03 7.09 -7.18
C PHE A 244 -1.66 6.95 -7.82
N ASP A 245 -1.50 7.46 -9.04
CA ASP A 245 -0.29 7.25 -9.85
C ASP A 245 0.92 8.02 -9.31
N ASP A 246 0.68 9.18 -8.70
CA ASP A 246 1.71 10.13 -8.23
C ASP A 246 2.26 9.84 -6.82
N ASP A 247 1.83 8.75 -6.18
CA ASP A 247 2.15 8.46 -4.77
C ASP A 247 2.22 6.95 -4.51
N PHE A 248 2.84 6.57 -3.40
CA PHE A 248 3.02 5.19 -2.96
C PHE A 248 2.06 4.80 -1.82
N HIS A 249 1.31 5.74 -1.24
CA HIS A 249 0.28 5.40 -0.25
C HIS A 249 -0.94 4.72 -0.89
N ILE A 250 -1.61 3.90 -0.11
CA ILE A 250 -2.95 3.37 -0.44
C ILE A 250 -3.98 4.24 0.27
N TYR A 251 -4.88 4.84 -0.48
CA TYR A 251 -5.94 5.67 0.07
C TYR A 251 -7.22 4.88 0.28
N VAL A 252 -8.02 5.27 1.27
CA VAL A 252 -9.27 4.62 1.63
C VAL A 252 -10.40 5.64 1.52
N TYR A 253 -11.35 5.40 0.61
CA TYR A 253 -12.46 6.31 0.34
C TYR A 253 -13.80 5.59 0.41
N ASP A 254 -14.80 6.28 0.95
CA ASP A 254 -16.21 5.89 0.86
C ASP A 254 -16.78 6.45 -0.46
N LEU A 255 -17.06 5.57 -1.43
CA LEU A 255 -17.57 5.91 -2.74
C LEU A 255 -19.07 5.59 -2.80
N VAL A 256 -19.88 6.49 -2.23
CA VAL A 256 -21.35 6.42 -2.31
C VAL A 256 -21.81 7.01 -3.64
N LYS A 257 -22.70 6.32 -4.36
CA LYS A 257 -23.36 6.89 -5.54
C LYS A 257 -24.29 8.02 -5.08
N THR A 258 -24.03 9.26 -5.49
CA THR A 258 -25.05 10.31 -5.45
C THR A 258 -25.98 10.14 -6.64
N SER A 259 -27.22 9.71 -6.37
CA SER A 259 -28.33 9.66 -7.33
C SER A 259 -28.90 11.05 -7.59
#